data_AF-A0A4U5J777-F1
#
_entry.id   AF-A0A4U5J777-F1
#
_cell.length_a   1.000
_cell.length_b   1.000
_cell.length_c   1.000
_cell.angle_alpha   90.00
_cell.angle_beta   90.00
_cell.angle_gamma   90.00
#
_symmetry.space_group_name_H-M   'P 1'
#
loop_
_entity.id
_entity.type
_entity.pdbx_description
1 polymer ?
#
loop_
_entity_poly.entity_id
_entity_poly.type
_entity_poly.pdbx_seq_one_letter_code
_entity_poly.pdbx_strand_id
1 'polypeptide(L)'
;MTDAESSVTVRAATPDEYVPVRSILEAALLEVDRGLVRRSAVLVAVADDRILGALALRGPEIEAVAVRPGRRGQGIGRRLIEAAARRRPHLIAGFDPAVRPFYTALGFEVRCSAGRCRGWL
;
A
#
# COMPACT_ATOMS: atom_id res chain seq x y z
N MET A 1 3.87 -31.40 7.29
CA MET A 1 2.39 -31.42 7.40
C MET A 1 2.01 -30.25 8.29
N THR A 2 1.72 -29.04 7.83
CA THR A 2 1.42 -28.52 6.49
C THR A 2 1.94 -27.07 6.49
N ASP A 3 3.03 -26.78 5.77
CA ASP A 3 3.44 -25.40 5.53
C ASP A 3 2.61 -24.92 4.35
N ALA A 4 1.36 -24.52 4.64
CA ALA A 4 0.60 -23.74 3.70
C ALA A 4 1.33 -22.39 3.64
N GLU A 5 2.29 -22.25 2.73
CA GLU A 5 2.85 -20.95 2.39
C GLU A 5 1.66 -20.06 2.05
N SER A 6 1.27 -19.19 2.99
CA SER A 6 0.11 -18.32 2.85
C SER A 6 0.35 -17.42 1.63
N SER A 7 -0.13 -17.85 0.46
CA SER A 7 0.15 -17.17 -0.80
C SER A 7 -0.58 -15.83 -0.79
N VAL A 8 0.17 -14.78 -0.47
CA VAL A 8 -0.40 -13.44 -0.40
C VAL A 8 -0.89 -13.04 -1.78
N THR A 9 -2.20 -12.85 -1.93
CA THR A 9 -2.83 -12.40 -3.18
C THR A 9 -3.21 -10.93 -3.07
N VAL A 10 -3.07 -10.17 -4.16
CA VAL A 10 -3.48 -8.77 -4.20
C VAL A 10 -4.68 -8.59 -5.11
N ARG A 11 -5.76 -8.03 -4.59
CA ARG A 11 -7.02 -7.78 -5.31
C ARG A 11 -7.65 -6.44 -4.94
N ALA A 12 -8.70 -6.05 -5.66
CA ALA A 12 -9.50 -4.90 -5.25
C ALA A 12 -10.23 -5.20 -3.93
N ALA A 13 -10.36 -4.18 -3.08
CA ALA A 13 -11.19 -4.26 -1.89
C ALA A 13 -12.68 -4.16 -2.26
N THR A 14 -13.53 -4.91 -1.56
CA THR A 14 -14.99 -4.73 -1.62
C THR A 14 -15.45 -3.66 -0.62
N PRO A 15 -16.66 -3.08 -0.77
CA PRO A 15 -17.17 -2.07 0.16
C PRO A 15 -17.22 -2.52 1.63
N ASP A 16 -17.50 -3.81 1.89
CA ASP A 16 -17.56 -4.36 3.25
C ASP A 16 -16.16 -4.42 3.91
N GLU A 17 -15.09 -4.38 3.12
CA GLU A 17 -13.71 -4.37 3.60
C GLU A 17 -13.19 -2.97 3.93
N TYR A 18 -13.99 -1.91 3.70
CA TYR A 18 -13.52 -0.54 3.85
C TYR A 18 -13.19 -0.16 5.30
N VAL A 19 -13.95 -0.69 6.26
CA VAL A 19 -13.67 -0.49 7.69
C VAL A 19 -12.33 -1.12 8.09
N PRO A 20 -12.09 -2.43 7.88
CA PRO A 20 -10.80 -3.03 8.23
C PRO A 20 -9.62 -2.46 7.44
N VAL A 21 -9.81 -2.08 6.17
CA VAL A 21 -8.80 -1.35 5.39
C VAL A 21 -8.43 -0.05 6.08
N ARG A 22 -9.43 0.76 6.46
CA ARG A 22 -9.17 2.05 7.10
C ARG A 22 -8.39 1.86 8.40
N SER A 23 -8.76 0.89 9.23
CA SER A 23 -8.02 0.59 10.47
C SER A 23 -6.56 0.21 10.23
N ILE A 24 -6.25 -0.51 9.14
CA ILE A 24 -4.86 -0.82 8.77
C ILE A 24 -4.10 0.43 8.33
N LEU A 25 -4.73 1.31 7.56
CA LEU A 25 -4.13 2.55 7.09
C LEU A 25 -3.90 3.53 8.27
N GLU A 26 -4.87 3.69 9.17
CA GLU A 26 -4.80 4.52 10.39
C GLU A 26 -3.71 4.03 11.36
N ALA A 27 -3.52 2.71 11.48
CA ALA A 27 -2.46 2.15 12.31
C ALA A 27 -1.04 2.40 11.77
N ALA A 28 -0.92 2.86 10.52
CA ALA A 28 0.36 3.12 9.86
C ALA A 28 0.60 4.59 9.51
N LEU A 29 -0.47 5.37 9.32
CA LEU A 29 -0.44 6.80 9.04
C LEU A 29 -1.36 7.54 10.02
N LEU A 30 -0.83 8.57 10.67
CA LEU A 30 -1.62 9.52 11.46
C LEU A 30 -2.71 10.14 10.55
N GLU A 31 -3.96 9.92 10.97
CA GLU A 31 -5.23 10.39 10.38
C GLU A 31 -5.44 10.14 8.87
N VAL A 32 -6.15 9.06 8.59
CA VAL A 32 -6.72 8.79 7.26
C VAL A 32 -8.08 9.48 7.18
N ASP A 33 -8.24 10.38 6.21
CA ASP A 33 -9.53 11.00 5.90
C ASP A 33 -10.62 9.92 5.73
N ARG A 34 -11.75 10.09 6.43
CA ARG A 34 -12.87 9.13 6.47
C ARG A 34 -13.43 8.77 5.08
N GLY A 35 -13.28 9.65 4.10
CA GLY A 35 -13.71 9.45 2.71
C GLY A 35 -12.66 8.79 1.80
N LEU A 36 -11.41 8.60 2.25
CA LEU A 36 -10.29 8.12 1.42
C LEU A 36 -10.62 6.79 0.74
N VAL A 37 -11.10 5.82 1.51
CA VAL A 37 -11.40 4.49 0.99
C VAL A 37 -12.56 4.51 -0.02
N ARG A 38 -13.53 5.42 0.14
CA ARG A 38 -14.71 5.52 -0.75
C ARG A 38 -14.43 6.24 -2.06
N ARG A 39 -13.49 7.19 -2.07
CA ARG A 39 -13.15 8.00 -3.26
C ARG A 39 -11.99 7.44 -4.09
N SER A 40 -11.34 6.38 -3.59
CA SER A 40 -10.09 5.87 -4.14
C SER A 40 -10.22 4.41 -4.54
N ALA A 41 -9.47 3.99 -5.55
CA ALA A 41 -9.35 2.58 -5.90
C ALA A 41 -8.46 1.91 -4.83
N VAL A 42 -8.99 0.92 -4.13
CA VAL A 42 -8.28 0.26 -3.03
C VAL A 42 -7.87 -1.15 -3.42
N LEU A 43 -6.60 -1.46 -3.19
CA LEU A 43 -6.03 -2.80 -3.26
C LEU A 43 -5.81 -3.34 -1.85
N VAL A 44 -6.08 -4.62 -1.67
CA VAL A 44 -5.81 -5.36 -0.43
C VAL A 44 -4.88 -6.53 -0.73
N ALA A 45 -3.93 -6.75 0.17
CA ALA A 45 -3.13 -7.96 0.21
C ALA A 45 -3.76 -8.92 1.23
N VAL A 46 -4.18 -10.09 0.75
CA VAL A 46 -4.95 -11.08 1.53
C VAL A 46 -4.20 -12.39 1.58
N ALA A 47 -4.19 -13.02 2.75
CA ALA A 47 -3.80 -14.42 2.91
C ALA A 47 -4.65 -15.05 4.01
N ASP A 48 -5.09 -16.29 3.81
CA ASP A 48 -5.96 -17.03 4.75
C ASP A 48 -7.18 -16.20 5.18
N ASP A 49 -7.84 -15.57 4.20
CA ASP A 49 -8.98 -14.65 4.35
C ASP A 49 -8.75 -13.43 5.25
N ARG A 50 -7.49 -13.11 5.54
CA ARG A 50 -7.12 -11.95 6.35
C ARG A 50 -6.45 -10.87 5.51
N ILE A 51 -6.91 -9.63 5.68
CA ILE A 51 -6.26 -8.45 5.09
C ILE A 51 -4.99 -8.13 5.89
N LEU A 52 -3.84 -8.23 5.21
CA LEU A 52 -2.51 -8.02 5.76
C LEU A 52 -1.96 -6.63 5.47
N GLY A 53 -2.44 -6.00 4.40
CA GLY A 53 -2.05 -4.67 3.97
C GLY A 53 -3.02 -4.10 2.96
N ALA A 54 -2.97 -2.79 2.79
CA ALA A 54 -3.83 -2.07 1.88
C ALA A 54 -3.06 -0.95 1.17
N LEU A 55 -3.53 -0.58 -0.01
CA LEU A 55 -3.04 0.53 -0.81
C LEU A 55 -4.24 1.26 -1.43
N ALA A 56 -4.27 2.59 -1.32
CA ALA A 56 -5.29 3.44 -1.90
C ALA A 56 -4.71 4.31 -3.03
N LEU A 57 -5.40 4.34 -4.18
CA LEU A 57 -5.01 5.08 -5.39
C LEU A 57 -6.07 6.10 -5.78
N ARG A 58 -5.63 7.32 -6.08
CA ARG A 58 -6.45 8.34 -6.75
C ARG A 58 -5.71 8.85 -7.98
N GLY A 59 -6.20 8.46 -9.16
CA GLY A 59 -5.46 8.68 -10.41
C GLY A 59 -4.11 7.95 -10.36
N PRO A 60 -2.97 8.64 -10.58
CA PRO A 60 -1.64 8.08 -10.41
C PRO A 60 -1.12 8.16 -8.96
N GLU A 61 -1.76 8.91 -8.07
CA GLU A 61 -1.26 9.13 -6.71
C GLU A 61 -1.60 7.95 -5.81
N ILE A 62 -0.58 7.38 -5.16
CA ILE A 62 -0.70 6.51 -4.00
C ILE A 62 -0.98 7.41 -2.81
N GLU A 63 -2.25 7.48 -2.39
CA GLU A 63 -2.66 8.31 -1.26
C GLU A 63 -2.25 7.67 0.07
N ALA A 64 -2.25 6.34 0.14
CA ALA A 64 -1.81 5.62 1.31
C ALA A 64 -1.38 4.20 0.95
N VAL A 65 -0.38 3.68 1.66
CA VAL A 65 0.00 2.27 1.65
C VAL A 65 0.41 1.85 3.05
N ALA A 66 -0.12 0.71 3.51
CA ALA A 66 0.17 0.20 4.83
C ALA A 66 0.21 -1.34 4.84
N VAL A 67 1.09 -1.87 5.68
CA VAL A 67 1.17 -3.30 6.00
C VAL A 67 1.16 -3.44 7.51
N ARG A 68 0.38 -4.40 8.03
CA ARG A 68 0.29 -4.69 9.46
C ARG A 68 1.70 -4.90 10.05
N PRO A 69 2.00 -4.36 11.25
CA PRO A 69 3.35 -4.38 11.82
C PRO A 69 4.05 -5.75 11.81
N GLY A 70 3.37 -6.81 12.26
CA GLY A 70 3.92 -8.18 12.29
C GLY A 70 4.02 -8.88 10.93
N ARG A 71 3.68 -8.20 9.83
CA ARG A 71 3.75 -8.73 8.45
C ARG A 71 4.70 -7.93 7.55
N ARG A 72 5.43 -6.97 8.11
CA ARG A 72 6.47 -6.20 7.41
C ARG A 72 7.67 -7.10 7.10
N GLY A 73 8.47 -6.73 6.10
CA GLY A 73 9.63 -7.54 5.65
C GLY A 73 9.27 -8.78 4.81
N GLN A 74 7.99 -9.10 4.62
CA GLN A 74 7.52 -10.28 3.87
C GLN A 74 7.17 -9.97 2.40
N GLY A 75 7.66 -8.85 1.85
CA GLY A 75 7.37 -8.45 0.46
C GLY A 75 5.94 -7.97 0.17
N ILE A 76 5.04 -7.91 1.16
CA ILE A 76 3.64 -7.51 0.98
C ILE A 76 3.50 -6.11 0.35
N GLY A 77 4.25 -5.13 0.87
CA GLY A 77 4.24 -3.77 0.34
C GLY A 77 4.66 -3.71 -1.13
N ARG A 78 5.69 -4.48 -1.50
CA ARG A 78 6.14 -4.63 -2.90
C ARG A 78 5.02 -5.19 -3.78
N ARG A 79 4.36 -6.27 -3.36
CA ARG A 79 3.25 -6.87 -4.13
C ARG A 79 2.08 -5.89 -4.33
N LEU A 80 1.78 -5.06 -3.32
CA LEU A 80 0.76 -4.01 -3.42
C LEU A 80 1.14 -2.96 -4.48
N ILE A 81 2.38 -2.47 -4.46
CA ILE A 81 2.86 -1.45 -5.40
C ILE A 81 2.95 -2.02 -6.83
N GLU A 82 3.47 -3.24 -7.00
CA GLU A 82 3.52 -3.90 -8.32
C GLU A 82 2.11 -4.13 -8.89
N ALA A 83 1.13 -4.50 -8.04
CA ALA A 83 -0.25 -4.62 -8.47
C ALA A 83 -0.88 -3.29 -8.87
N ALA A 84 -0.51 -2.19 -8.19
CA ALA A 84 -0.90 -0.84 -8.58
C ALA A 84 -0.28 -0.45 -9.93
N ALA A 85 1.01 -0.75 -10.15
CA ALA A 85 1.73 -0.41 -11.37
C ALA A 85 1.22 -1.20 -12.59
N ARG A 86 0.72 -2.43 -12.39
CA ARG A 86 0.02 -3.15 -13.46
C ARG A 86 -1.31 -2.53 -13.87
N ARG A 87 -1.92 -1.70 -13.01
CA ARG A 87 -3.24 -1.08 -13.23
C ARG A 87 -3.16 0.38 -13.66
N ARG A 88 -2.01 1.04 -13.47
CA ARG A 88 -1.79 2.45 -13.77
C ARG A 88 -0.48 2.60 -14.54
N PRO A 89 -0.47 3.37 -15.64
CA PRO A 89 0.75 3.56 -16.42
C PRO A 89 1.84 4.32 -15.66
N HIS A 90 1.45 5.11 -14.65
CA HIS A 90 2.34 5.89 -13.81
C HIS A 90 1.85 5.85 -12.36
N LEU A 91 2.80 5.84 -11.43
CA LEU A 91 2.52 5.98 -10.00
C LEU A 91 3.33 7.12 -9.39
N ILE A 92 2.71 7.83 -8.46
CA ILE A 92 3.34 8.89 -7.68
C ILE A 92 3.08 8.62 -6.21
N ALA A 93 4.11 8.74 -5.37
CA ALA A 93 3.98 8.54 -3.93
C ALA A 93 4.69 9.64 -3.14
N GLY A 94 4.02 10.20 -2.15
CA GLY A 94 4.63 11.02 -1.11
C GLY A 94 4.92 10.20 0.14
N PHE A 95 6.12 10.30 0.72
CA PHE A 95 6.52 9.48 1.86
C PHE A 95 7.65 10.11 2.69
N ASP A 96 7.86 9.58 3.90
CA ASP A 96 8.95 10.02 4.78
C ASP A 96 10.32 9.52 4.28
N PRO A 97 11.41 10.29 4.45
CA PRO A 97 12.73 9.90 3.98
C PRO A 97 13.22 8.53 4.47
N ALA A 98 12.76 8.09 5.65
CA ALA A 98 13.08 6.78 6.22
C ALA A 98 12.65 5.60 5.34
N VAL A 99 11.60 5.75 4.52
CA VAL A 99 11.11 4.68 3.62
C VAL A 99 11.65 4.82 2.20
N ARG A 100 12.56 5.77 1.93
CA ARG A 100 13.19 5.94 0.60
C ARG A 100 13.79 4.64 0.04
N PRO A 101 14.56 3.83 0.79
CA PRO A 101 15.15 2.60 0.24
C PRO A 101 14.12 1.63 -0.33
N PHE A 102 12.92 1.57 0.26
CA PHE A 102 11.82 0.74 -0.23
C PHE A 102 11.33 1.19 -1.62
N TYR A 103 11.07 2.49 -1.80
CA TYR A 103 10.61 3.02 -3.09
C TYR A 103 11.69 2.97 -4.17
N THR A 104 12.94 3.28 -3.84
CA THR A 104 14.06 3.17 -4.80
C THR A 104 14.27 1.74 -5.26
N ALA A 105 14.15 0.74 -4.36
CA ALA A 105 14.25 -0.68 -4.73
C ALA A 105 13.12 -1.16 -5.67
N LEU A 106 12.00 -0.45 -5.72
CA LEU A 106 10.89 -0.69 -6.65
C LEU A 106 11.05 0.02 -8.00
N GLY A 107 12.15 0.78 -8.18
CA GLY A 107 12.43 1.51 -9.41
C GLY A 107 11.87 2.94 -9.44
N PHE A 108 11.33 3.45 -8.34
CA PHE A 108 10.88 4.85 -8.31
C PHE A 108 12.10 5.79 -8.45
N GLU A 109 12.00 6.79 -9.33
CA GLU A 109 12.82 7.99 -9.23
C GLU A 109 12.37 8.74 -7.99
N VAL A 110 13.28 9.08 -7.07
CA VAL A 110 12.93 9.73 -5.79
C VAL A 110 13.63 11.07 -5.65
N ARG A 111 12.87 12.09 -5.26
CA ARG A 111 13.38 13.41 -4.88
C ARG A 111 12.91 13.76 -3.47
N CYS A 112 13.79 14.30 -2.66
CA CYS A 112 13.49 14.67 -1.28
C CYS A 112 13.78 16.16 -1.03
N SER A 113 12.85 16.83 -0.35
CA SER A 113 12.93 18.25 0.00
C SER A 113 12.16 18.51 1.29
N ALA A 114 12.70 19.35 2.19
CA ALA A 114 12.02 19.77 3.41
C ALA A 114 11.42 18.61 4.25
N GLY A 115 12.19 17.54 4.47
CA GLY A 115 11.77 16.42 5.32
C GLY A 115 10.75 15.47 4.69
N ARG A 116 10.41 15.64 3.41
CA ARG A 116 9.52 14.74 2.67
C ARG A 116 10.16 14.29 1.37
N CYS A 117 9.81 13.09 0.92
CA CYS A 117 10.20 12.56 -0.38
C CYS A 117 8.97 12.38 -1.27
N ARG A 118 9.20 12.52 -2.56
CA ARG A 118 8.25 12.21 -3.61
C ARG A 118 8.93 11.26 -4.59
N GLY A 119 8.20 10.22 -5.00
CA GLY A 119 8.66 9.23 -5.95
C GLY A 119 7.76 9.14 -7.17
N TRP A 120 8.34 8.78 -8.32
CA TRP A 120 7.65 8.51 -9.58
C TRP A 120 8.08 7.16 -10.15
N LEU A 121 7.11 6.32 -10.53
CA LEU A 121 7.31 5.03 -11.22
C LEU A 121 6.52 5.00 -12.54
#